data_AF-A0A0D5ZJB9-F1
#
_entry.id   AF-A0A0D5ZJB9-F1
#
_cell.length_a   1.000
_cell.length_b   1.000
_cell.length_c   1.000
_cell.angle_alpha   90.00
_cell.angle_beta   90.00
_cell.angle_gamma   90.00
#
_symmetry.space_group_name_H-M   'P 1'
#
loop_
_entity.id
_entity.type
_entity.pdbx_description
1 polymer ?
#
loop_
_entity_poly.entity_id
_entity_poly.type
_entity_poly.pdbx_seq_one_letter_code
_entity_poly.pdbx_strand_id
1 'polypeptide(L)'
;MKKFTSKITSRIVTALRRFKYKIYFLMWKRKIIYCLNIFKSFGVIDFDFKDNINDFFSKNKWPSINEFVIDFRKTFIIIKEDQYLSLVDNFLFYVFYELTYRAFKKQIKLPFFKMQPYSNKTQNVIPTNNLKRSYYYNFLDQIRTYPFFDNQKVILILRKIK
;
A
#
# COMPACT_ATOMS: atom_id res chain seq x y z
N MET A 1 14.30 -7.86 -42.56
CA MET A 1 15.02 -7.16 -41.46
C MET A 1 14.12 -6.39 -40.47
N LYS A 2 13.08 -5.63 -40.87
CA LYS A 2 12.23 -4.83 -39.94
C LYS A 2 11.50 -5.62 -38.82
N LYS A 3 11.13 -6.90 -39.04
CA LYS A 3 10.46 -7.75 -38.03
C LYS A 3 11.38 -8.19 -36.87
N PHE A 4 12.69 -8.25 -37.09
CA PHE A 4 13.65 -8.76 -36.10
C PHE A 4 14.02 -7.68 -35.08
N THR A 5 14.23 -6.45 -35.56
CA THR A 5 14.49 -5.27 -34.72
C THR A 5 13.28 -4.92 -33.84
N SER A 6 12.04 -5.07 -34.35
CA SER A 6 10.81 -4.85 -33.56
C SER A 6 10.62 -5.87 -32.42
N LYS A 7 11.06 -7.11 -32.62
CA LYS A 7 10.95 -8.18 -31.60
C LYS A 7 12.00 -8.02 -30.49
N ILE A 8 13.19 -7.49 -30.80
CA ILE A 8 14.25 -7.21 -29.83
C ILE A 8 13.88 -5.99 -28.98
N THR A 9 13.40 -4.90 -29.60
CA THR A 9 12.97 -3.70 -28.87
C THR A 9 11.80 -4.00 -27.93
N SER A 10 10.83 -4.83 -28.33
CA SER A 10 9.71 -5.21 -27.46
C SER A 10 10.15 -6.03 -26.23
N ARG A 11 11.14 -6.92 -26.38
CA ARG A 11 11.71 -7.71 -25.28
C ARG A 11 12.46 -6.83 -24.29
N ILE A 12 13.28 -5.89 -24.77
CA ILE A 12 14.02 -4.94 -23.93
C ILE A 12 13.06 -4.05 -23.16
N VAL A 13 12.04 -3.48 -23.83
CA VAL A 13 11.01 -2.65 -23.17
C VAL A 13 10.26 -3.44 -22.10
N THR A 14 9.94 -4.71 -22.35
CA THR A 14 9.27 -5.57 -21.37
C THR A 14 10.16 -5.87 -20.16
N ALA A 15 11.44 -6.16 -20.37
CA ALA A 15 12.40 -6.40 -19.30
C ALA A 15 12.58 -5.17 -18.41
N LEU A 16 12.72 -3.98 -19.01
CA LEU A 16 12.82 -2.71 -18.29
C LEU A 16 11.56 -2.41 -17.46
N ARG A 17 10.37 -2.68 -18.01
CA ARG A 17 9.11 -2.54 -17.27
C ARG A 17 9.04 -3.48 -16.06
N ARG A 18 9.46 -4.74 -16.21
CA ARG A 18 9.52 -5.73 -15.11
C ARG A 18 10.51 -5.29 -14.03
N PHE A 19 11.67 -4.78 -14.42
CA PHE A 19 12.68 -4.28 -13.50
C PHE A 19 12.19 -3.06 -12.71
N LYS A 20 11.59 -2.08 -13.39
CA LYS A 20 10.98 -0.90 -12.75
C LYS A 20 9.90 -1.29 -11.74
N TYR A 21 9.06 -2.27 -12.09
CA TYR A 21 8.06 -2.83 -11.17
C TYR A 21 8.71 -3.46 -9.95
N LYS A 22 9.73 -4.32 -10.12
CA LYS A 22 10.42 -5.00 -9.02
C LYS A 22 11.02 -4.02 -8.03
N ILE A 23 11.70 -2.98 -8.51
CA ILE A 23 12.25 -1.90 -7.66
C ILE A 23 11.14 -1.21 -6.89
N TYR A 24 10.07 -0.80 -7.59
CA TYR A 24 8.98 -0.08 -6.97
C TYR A 24 8.25 -0.90 -5.90
N PHE A 25 8.06 -2.20 -6.17
CA PHE A 25 7.48 -3.14 -5.23
C PHE A 25 8.36 -3.31 -3.98
N LEU A 26 9.68 -3.44 -4.14
CA LEU A 26 10.61 -3.48 -3.00
C LEU A 26 10.53 -2.21 -2.15
N MET A 27 10.39 -1.03 -2.78
CA MET A 27 10.19 0.22 -2.06
C MET A 27 8.88 0.23 -1.26
N TRP A 28 7.77 -0.24 -1.86
CA TRP A 28 6.49 -0.38 -1.16
C TRP A 28 6.59 -1.30 0.04
N LYS A 29 7.12 -2.50 -0.16
CA LYS A 29 7.34 -3.50 0.90
C LYS A 29 8.11 -2.89 2.07
N ARG A 30 9.21 -2.18 1.80
CA ARG A 30 9.99 -1.48 2.83
C ARG A 30 9.18 -0.42 3.57
N LYS A 31 8.36 0.37 2.87
CA LYS A 31 7.51 1.40 3.49
C LYS A 31 6.43 0.79 4.38
N ILE A 32 5.77 -0.26 3.91
CA ILE A 32 4.72 -0.97 4.66
C ILE A 32 5.32 -1.60 5.92
N ILE A 33 6.40 -2.37 5.79
CA ILE A 33 7.09 -2.99 6.95
C ILE A 33 7.53 -1.93 7.96
N TYR A 34 8.09 -0.80 7.50
CA TYR A 34 8.47 0.29 8.39
C TYR A 34 7.28 0.81 9.21
N CYS A 35 6.13 1.02 8.56
CA CYS A 35 4.95 1.51 9.25
C CYS A 35 4.42 0.47 10.25
N LEU A 36 4.36 -0.79 9.87
CA LEU A 36 3.91 -1.88 10.74
C LEU A 36 4.84 -2.05 11.95
N ASN A 37 6.16 -1.95 11.78
CA ASN A 37 7.11 -1.96 12.89
C ASN A 37 6.85 -0.84 13.91
N ILE A 38 6.37 0.33 13.47
CA ILE A 38 6.00 1.40 14.39
C ILE A 38 4.75 1.04 15.18
N PHE A 39 3.70 0.51 14.56
CA PHE A 39 2.53 -0.01 15.29
C PHE A 39 2.88 -1.16 16.24
N LYS A 40 3.82 -2.03 15.85
CA LYS A 40 4.35 -3.09 16.72
C LYS A 40 5.13 -2.52 17.90
N SER A 41 5.91 -1.45 17.70
CA SER A 41 6.61 -0.76 18.78
C SER A 41 5.67 -0.08 19.79
N PHE A 42 4.44 0.23 19.38
CA PHE A 42 3.38 0.72 20.27
C PHE A 42 2.57 -0.40 20.94
N GLY A 43 2.92 -1.66 20.68
CA GLY A 43 2.20 -2.83 21.16
C GLY A 43 0.79 -2.94 20.60
N VAL A 44 0.49 -2.30 19.46
CA VAL A 44 -0.86 -2.31 18.87
C VAL A 44 -1.07 -3.57 18.04
N ILE A 45 -0.03 -3.97 17.31
CA ILE A 45 -0.07 -5.14 16.42
C ILE A 45 1.09 -6.07 16.71
N ASP A 46 0.88 -7.37 16.49
CA ASP A 46 1.97 -8.32 16.34
C ASP A 46 1.96 -8.93 14.95
N PHE A 47 3.15 -9.15 14.42
CA PHE A 47 3.36 -9.84 13.16
C PHE A 47 4.74 -10.48 13.12
N ASP A 48 4.84 -11.61 12.41
CA ASP A 48 6.09 -12.19 11.99
C ASP A 48 6.12 -12.26 10.45
N PHE A 49 6.82 -11.30 9.84
CA PHE A 49 6.88 -11.16 8.37
C PHE A 49 8.01 -11.97 7.73
N LYS A 50 8.63 -12.90 8.45
CA LYS A 50 9.88 -13.55 8.02
C LYS A 50 9.84 -14.05 6.57
N ASP A 51 8.72 -14.56 6.06
CA ASP A 51 8.67 -15.04 4.65
C ASP A 51 7.42 -14.69 3.82
N ASN A 52 6.32 -14.19 4.40
CA ASN A 52 5.01 -14.33 3.73
C ASN A 52 4.52 -13.11 2.91
N ILE A 53 5.17 -11.94 2.99
CA ILE A 53 4.65 -10.75 2.29
C ILE A 53 4.82 -10.86 0.76
N ASN A 54 5.90 -11.46 0.28
CA ASN A 54 6.08 -11.64 -1.17
C ASN A 54 5.02 -12.58 -1.75
N ASP A 55 4.70 -13.63 -1.00
CA ASP A 55 3.67 -14.61 -1.30
C ASP A 55 2.27 -13.98 -1.30
N PHE A 56 1.99 -13.10 -0.34
CA PHE A 56 0.73 -12.36 -0.30
C PHE A 56 0.48 -11.62 -1.61
N PHE A 57 1.44 -10.82 -2.08
CA PHE A 57 1.29 -10.03 -3.31
C PHE A 57 1.34 -10.84 -4.61
N SER A 58 1.80 -12.11 -4.57
CA SER A 58 1.93 -12.95 -5.77
C SER A 58 0.73 -13.89 -5.97
N LYS A 59 0.08 -14.33 -4.89
CA LYS A 59 -0.97 -15.37 -4.92
C LYS A 59 -2.33 -14.84 -5.37
N ASN A 60 -2.66 -13.59 -5.04
CA ASN A 60 -4.01 -13.06 -5.22
C ASN A 60 -4.08 -11.88 -6.20
N LYS A 61 -5.24 -11.76 -6.87
CA LYS A 61 -5.61 -10.58 -7.64
C LYS A 61 -6.86 -9.97 -7.06
N TRP A 62 -6.71 -8.88 -6.33
CA TRP A 62 -7.83 -8.19 -5.71
C TRP A 62 -8.55 -7.29 -6.71
N PRO A 63 -9.88 -7.23 -6.70
CA PRO A 63 -10.64 -6.31 -7.56
C PRO A 63 -10.60 -4.86 -7.05
N SER A 64 -10.45 -4.63 -5.75
CA SER A 64 -10.48 -3.30 -5.13
C SER A 64 -9.41 -3.13 -4.05
N ILE A 65 -9.09 -1.88 -3.69
CA ILE A 65 -8.21 -1.58 -2.55
C ILE A 65 -8.82 -2.12 -1.25
N ASN A 66 -10.14 -2.06 -1.10
CA ASN A 66 -10.81 -2.50 0.12
C ASN A 66 -10.61 -3.99 0.38
N GLU A 67 -10.83 -4.82 -0.64
CA GLU A 67 -10.62 -6.26 -0.52
C GLU A 67 -9.14 -6.59 -0.27
N PHE A 68 -8.24 -5.85 -0.92
CA PHE A 68 -6.81 -5.99 -0.66
C PHE A 68 -6.46 -5.68 0.81
N VAL A 69 -6.99 -4.59 1.38
CA VAL A 69 -6.70 -4.17 2.76
C VAL A 69 -7.29 -5.17 3.75
N ILE A 70 -8.51 -5.66 3.52
CA ILE A 70 -9.16 -6.68 4.36
C ILE A 70 -8.33 -7.96 4.41
N ASP A 71 -7.83 -8.44 3.27
CA ASP A 71 -6.97 -9.62 3.25
C ASP A 71 -5.59 -9.34 3.85
N PHE A 72 -5.03 -8.15 3.61
CA PHE A 72 -3.75 -7.75 4.19
C PHE A 72 -3.84 -7.68 5.71
N ARG A 73 -4.98 -7.24 6.26
CA ARG A 73 -5.24 -7.16 7.70
C ARG A 73 -5.14 -8.51 8.40
N LYS A 74 -5.45 -9.61 7.70
CA LYS A 74 -5.32 -10.99 8.21
C LYS A 74 -3.86 -11.43 8.39
N THR A 75 -2.89 -10.68 7.88
CA THR A 75 -1.46 -11.02 7.98
C THR A 75 -0.82 -10.67 9.32
N PHE A 76 -1.56 -10.01 10.22
CA PHE A 76 -1.09 -9.63 11.54
C PHE A 76 -2.23 -9.58 12.56
N ILE A 77 -1.89 -9.68 13.84
CA ILE A 77 -2.83 -9.73 14.95
C ILE A 77 -2.87 -8.35 15.62
N ILE A 78 -4.03 -7.89 16.07
CA ILE A 78 -4.13 -6.71 16.95
C ILE A 78 -4.04 -7.23 18.38
N ILE A 79 -3.10 -6.67 19.14
CA ILE A 79 -2.84 -7.09 20.52
C ILE A 79 -3.73 -6.31 21.50
N LYS A 80 -4.06 -5.06 21.17
CA LYS A 80 -4.90 -4.20 22.01
C LYS A 80 -6.39 -4.29 21.67
N GLU A 81 -7.21 -3.62 22.47
CA GLU A 81 -8.66 -3.48 22.34
C GLU A 81 -9.16 -3.17 20.91
N ASP A 82 -10.41 -3.55 20.62
CA ASP A 82 -11.07 -3.39 19.32
C ASP A 82 -11.05 -1.95 18.79
N GLN A 83 -10.96 -0.95 19.67
CA GLN A 83 -10.86 0.45 19.25
C GLN A 83 -9.63 0.74 18.36
N TYR A 84 -8.52 0.02 18.56
CA TYR A 84 -7.30 0.16 17.74
C TYR A 84 -7.42 -0.50 16.38
N LEU A 85 -8.37 -1.43 16.20
CA LEU A 85 -8.63 -2.04 14.91
C LEU A 85 -8.98 -0.96 13.88
N SER A 86 -9.92 -0.09 14.23
CA SER A 86 -10.38 0.99 13.36
C SER A 86 -9.25 1.98 13.03
N LEU A 87 -8.38 2.29 13.99
CA LEU A 87 -7.21 3.14 13.80
C LEU A 87 -6.23 2.53 12.79
N VAL A 88 -5.90 1.25 12.96
CA VAL A 88 -4.98 0.52 12.07
C VAL A 88 -5.59 0.38 10.68
N ASP A 89 -6.89 0.10 10.58
CA ASP A 89 -7.59 -0.01 9.31
C ASP A 89 -7.57 1.34 8.57
N ASN A 90 -7.98 2.44 9.21
CA ASN A 90 -7.94 3.78 8.64
C ASN A 90 -6.53 4.13 8.13
N PHE A 91 -5.50 3.80 8.93
CA PHE A 91 -4.12 3.98 8.52
C PHE A 91 -3.77 3.17 7.27
N LEU A 92 -4.10 1.88 7.23
CA LEU A 92 -3.77 0.99 6.12
C LEU A 92 -4.49 1.38 4.85
N PHE A 93 -5.78 1.70 4.93
CA PHE A 93 -6.53 2.26 3.81
C PHE A 93 -5.82 3.49 3.25
N TYR A 94 -5.50 4.47 4.11
CA TYR A 94 -4.75 5.65 3.69
C TYR A 94 -3.42 5.28 2.99
N VAL A 95 -2.61 4.41 3.61
CA VAL A 95 -1.31 3.97 3.07
C VAL A 95 -1.49 3.37 1.68
N PHE A 96 -2.40 2.42 1.51
CA PHE A 96 -2.56 1.72 0.24
C PHE A 96 -3.19 2.60 -0.83
N TYR A 97 -4.11 3.51 -0.48
CA TYR A 97 -4.57 4.55 -1.41
C TYR A 97 -3.43 5.48 -1.85
N GLU A 98 -2.60 5.96 -0.93
CA GLU A 98 -1.48 6.86 -1.28
C GLU A 98 -0.43 6.15 -2.12
N LEU A 99 -0.05 4.93 -1.74
CA LEU A 99 0.88 4.11 -2.50
C LEU A 99 0.37 3.85 -3.92
N THR A 100 -0.87 3.40 -4.08
CA THR A 100 -1.49 3.15 -5.39
C THR A 100 -1.60 4.42 -6.24
N TYR A 101 -1.93 5.56 -5.64
CA TYR A 101 -1.93 6.86 -6.31
C TYR A 101 -0.54 7.23 -6.85
N ARG A 102 0.52 6.98 -6.07
CA ARG A 102 1.89 7.20 -6.52
C ARG A 102 2.32 6.26 -7.64
N ALA A 103 1.83 5.02 -7.64
CA ALA A 103 2.08 4.09 -8.74
C ALA A 103 1.46 4.61 -10.04
N PHE A 104 0.21 5.09 -9.94
CA PHE A 104 -0.50 5.73 -11.03
C PHE A 104 0.25 6.95 -11.56
N LYS A 105 0.71 7.88 -10.71
CA LYS A 105 1.53 9.04 -11.13
C LYS A 105 2.81 8.62 -11.87
N LYS A 106 3.44 7.51 -11.45
CA LYS A 106 4.66 6.97 -12.08
C LYS A 106 4.38 6.03 -13.27
N GLN A 107 3.11 5.87 -13.65
CA GLN A 107 2.64 4.97 -14.70
C GLN A 107 3.10 3.51 -14.48
N ILE A 108 3.12 3.08 -13.22
CA ILE A 108 3.50 1.72 -12.82
C ILE A 108 2.21 0.92 -12.64
N LYS A 109 2.07 -0.16 -13.43
CA LYS A 109 0.96 -1.10 -13.27
C LYS A 109 1.16 -1.94 -12.02
N LEU A 110 0.09 -2.12 -11.26
CA LEU A 110 0.04 -3.00 -10.09
C LEU A 110 -0.60 -4.34 -10.52
N PRO A 111 0.19 -5.42 -10.71
CA PRO A 111 -0.29 -6.67 -11.30
C PRO A 111 -1.20 -7.49 -10.37
N PHE A 112 -1.16 -7.17 -9.07
CA PHE A 112 -2.00 -7.79 -8.03
C PHE A 112 -3.39 -7.17 -7.94
N PHE A 113 -3.72 -6.15 -8.74
CA PHE A 113 -5.10 -5.68 -8.88
C PHE A 113 -5.71 -6.10 -10.21
N LYS A 114 -6.94 -6.65 -10.20
CA LYS A 114 -7.71 -6.98 -11.41
C LYS A 114 -7.99 -5.71 -12.22
N MET A 115 -8.39 -4.63 -11.54
CA MET A 115 -8.59 -3.30 -12.09
C MET A 115 -7.70 -2.29 -11.38
N GLN A 116 -7.05 -1.38 -12.12
CA GLN A 116 -6.20 -0.37 -11.48
C GLN A 116 -7.09 0.60 -10.67
N PRO A 117 -6.80 0.82 -9.37
CA PRO A 117 -7.64 1.67 -8.52
C PRO A 117 -7.73 3.12 -9.02
N TYR A 118 -6.64 3.62 -9.60
CA TYR A 118 -6.58 4.90 -10.27
C TYR A 118 -6.38 4.69 -11.77
N SER A 119 -7.25 5.30 -12.58
CA SER A 119 -7.18 5.26 -14.04
C SER A 119 -7.74 6.54 -14.64
N ASN A 120 -7.04 7.12 -15.61
CA ASN A 120 -7.53 8.26 -16.38
C ASN A 120 -8.77 7.92 -17.21
N LYS A 121 -8.93 6.64 -17.58
CA LYS A 121 -10.02 6.19 -18.45
C LYS A 121 -11.35 6.05 -17.72
N THR A 122 -11.33 5.75 -16.42
CA THR A 122 -12.54 5.49 -15.65
C THR A 122 -12.98 6.68 -14.81
N GLN A 123 -12.31 7.83 -14.89
CA GLN A 123 -12.55 9.03 -14.08
C GLN A 123 -12.58 8.80 -12.54
N ASN A 124 -12.17 7.63 -12.06
CA ASN A 124 -12.21 7.26 -10.64
C ASN A 124 -11.23 8.06 -9.77
N VAL A 125 -10.37 8.90 -10.35
CA VAL A 125 -9.32 9.62 -9.62
C VAL A 125 -9.89 10.49 -8.50
N ILE A 126 -10.99 11.21 -8.75
CA ILE A 126 -11.63 12.10 -7.77
C ILE A 126 -12.24 11.29 -6.60
N PRO A 127 -13.18 10.35 -6.82
CA PRO A 127 -13.79 9.60 -5.72
C PRO A 127 -12.76 8.80 -4.92
N THR A 128 -11.77 8.18 -5.58
CA THR A 128 -10.70 7.44 -4.91
C THR A 128 -9.80 8.36 -4.06
N ASN A 129 -9.55 9.60 -4.49
CA ASN A 129 -8.84 10.59 -3.67
C ASN A 129 -9.66 11.10 -2.48
N ASN A 130 -10.98 11.21 -2.61
CA ASN A 130 -11.85 11.58 -1.49
C ASN A 130 -11.83 10.50 -0.41
N LEU A 131 -11.91 9.22 -0.79
CA LEU A 131 -11.74 8.10 0.14
C LEU A 131 -10.39 8.16 0.85
N LYS A 132 -9.29 8.32 0.10
CA LYS A 132 -7.95 8.48 0.67
C LYS A 132 -7.89 9.58 1.73
N ARG A 133 -8.47 10.75 1.46
CA ARG A 133 -8.49 11.89 2.38
C ARG A 133 -9.33 11.58 3.62
N SER A 134 -10.48 10.94 3.46
CA SER A 134 -11.34 10.52 4.57
C SER A 134 -10.58 9.62 5.54
N TYR A 135 -9.95 8.56 5.04
CA TYR A 135 -9.15 7.65 5.86
C TYR A 135 -7.97 8.35 6.56
N TYR A 136 -7.32 9.30 5.88
CA TYR A 136 -6.25 10.11 6.48
C TYR A 136 -6.73 10.95 7.66
N TYR A 137 -7.85 11.67 7.51
CA TYR A 137 -8.37 12.52 8.58
C TYR A 137 -8.93 11.68 9.73
N ASN A 138 -9.67 10.60 9.44
CA ASN A 138 -10.14 9.68 10.48
C ASN A 138 -8.97 9.11 11.30
N PHE A 139 -7.89 8.71 10.64
CA PHE A 139 -6.68 8.26 11.32
C PHE A 139 -6.07 9.35 12.22
N LEU A 140 -5.97 10.60 11.74
CA LEU A 140 -5.44 11.71 12.52
C LEU A 140 -6.32 12.06 13.72
N ASP A 141 -7.64 12.03 13.56
CA ASP A 141 -8.55 12.36 14.65
C ASP A 141 -8.54 11.26 15.72
N GLN A 142 -8.49 10.00 15.31
CA GLN A 142 -8.35 8.88 16.24
C GLN A 142 -6.99 8.87 16.95
N ILE A 143 -5.88 9.13 16.25
CA ILE A 143 -4.57 9.04 16.91
C ILE A 143 -4.38 10.13 17.97
N ARG A 144 -5.06 11.27 17.83
CA ARG A 144 -5.07 12.35 18.83
C ARG A 144 -5.74 11.96 20.13
N THR A 145 -6.70 11.03 20.11
CA THR A 145 -7.38 10.58 21.33
C THR A 145 -6.56 9.54 22.11
N TYR A 146 -5.47 9.03 21.54
CA TYR A 146 -4.64 7.98 22.14
C TYR A 146 -3.30 8.54 22.63
N PRO A 147 -3.18 8.87 23.93
CA PRO A 147 -2.02 9.59 24.47
C PRO A 147 -0.70 8.81 24.44
N PHE A 148 -0.73 7.50 24.24
CA PHE A 148 0.47 6.66 24.17
C PHE A 148 1.14 6.67 22.78
N PHE A 149 0.50 7.24 21.76
CA PHE A 149 1.17 7.42 20.46
C PHE A 149 2.07 8.64 20.50
N ASP A 150 3.36 8.40 20.30
CA ASP A 150 4.35 9.46 20.13
C ASP A 150 4.10 10.19 18.80
N ASN A 151 3.69 11.46 18.90
CA ASN A 151 3.47 12.36 17.76
C ASN A 151 4.64 12.37 16.77
N GLN A 152 5.89 12.25 17.23
CA GLN A 152 7.06 12.23 16.34
C GLN A 152 7.06 10.96 15.49
N LYS A 153 6.81 9.79 16.08
CA LYS A 153 6.69 8.51 15.36
C LYS A 153 5.51 8.52 14.38
N VAL A 154 4.40 9.16 14.74
CA VAL A 154 3.25 9.36 13.84
C VAL A 154 3.62 10.24 12.63
N ILE A 155 4.34 11.33 12.86
CA ILE A 155 4.84 12.18 11.77
C ILE A 155 5.82 11.38 10.88
N LEU A 156 6.68 10.54 11.47
CA LEU A 156 7.63 9.71 10.73
C LEU A 156 6.92 8.70 9.80
N ILE A 157 5.86 8.01 10.25
CA ILE A 157 5.10 7.09 9.37
C ILE A 157 4.44 7.85 8.22
N LEU A 158 3.82 9.00 8.49
CA LEU A 158 3.15 9.80 7.45
C LEU A 158 4.14 10.34 6.42
N ARG A 159 5.32 10.81 6.87
CA ARG A 159 6.41 11.23 5.98
C ARG A 159 6.98 10.08 5.16
N LYS A 160 7.06 8.87 5.73
CA LYS A 160 7.59 7.70 5.02
C LYS A 160 6.70 7.31 3.83
N ILE A 161 5.39 7.54 3.92
CA ILE A 161 4.42 7.17 2.89
C ILE A 161 4.39 8.19 1.75
N LYS A 162 4.55 9.48 2.05
CA LYS A 162 4.72 10.57 1.06
C LYS A 162 5.98 10.40 0.20
#